data_AF-A0A1Q4VTL2-F1
#
_entry.id   AF-A0A1Q4VTL2-F1
#
_cell.length_a   1.000
_cell.length_b   1.000
_cell.length_c   1.000
_cell.angle_alpha   90.00
_cell.angle_beta   90.00
_cell.angle_gamma   90.00
#
_symmetry.space_group_name_H-M   'P 1'
#
loop_
_entity.id
_entity.type
_entity.pdbx_description
1 polymer ?
#
loop_
_entity_poly.entity_id
_entity_poly.type
_entity_poly.pdbx_seq_one_letter_code
_entity_poly.pdbx_strand_id
1 'polypeptide(L)'
;MTTVICPYCFHRAKAAHLPYRCLMKATGIRGGKPCDAARDDVWAEFMGPSVPPALRMRGPVFAPPRGFGGLGGGSLPACPGCGATTPVRVCRRCHSDFPSDYCDQDSRIIALVGAKASGKSTYVSVLVNELRNRVGGAYNASLAAMGGDTQRRDREMAEDLYDRLRLPEATRPAAMGFNDPLLYRLSLPRRGALGEGSRHTALVFFDAAGEDLKSAEAMDRYTHYLSAADGIIMLVDPLQLGSVRDQMAAGEGPPLPAVETSPQQIAADLASQLRTHGRGRQRGRVTTPMAVAVTKTDMLRPLLGPHSPLLHNASHSGGVLDDGDRLTVHEEMRSLMEGWDSGALRRQLERDFAELSFFGLSALGAPPPAHAPADAPKSGPQPLRIEDPLLWLLGRRKLIPVRKAGAKGAPA
;
A
#
# COMPACT_ATOMS: atom_id res chain seq x y z
N MET A 1 17.31 16.06 -8.46
CA MET A 1 16.55 16.65 -7.33
C MET A 1 15.35 15.77 -7.05
N THR A 2 15.18 15.30 -5.81
CA THR A 2 14.13 14.35 -5.42
C THR A 2 12.73 14.97 -5.56
N THR A 3 11.85 14.34 -6.34
CA THR A 3 10.43 14.69 -6.38
C THR A 3 9.73 13.91 -5.27
N VAL A 4 8.98 14.63 -4.43
CA VAL A 4 8.18 14.08 -3.34
C VAL A 4 6.72 14.13 -3.77
N ILE A 5 6.01 13.04 -3.56
CA ILE A 5 4.56 12.97 -3.73
C ILE A 5 3.97 13.06 -2.32
N CYS A 6 3.03 13.97 -2.07
CA CYS A 6 2.34 14.00 -0.78
C CYS A 6 1.55 12.67 -0.60
N PRO A 7 1.72 11.93 0.52
CA PRO A 7 1.00 10.67 0.72
C PRO A 7 -0.50 10.90 1.00
N TYR A 8 -0.90 12.13 1.34
CA TYR A 8 -2.27 12.48 1.73
C TYR A 8 -3.10 13.07 0.57
N CYS A 9 -2.53 14.01 -0.19
CA CYS A 9 -3.22 14.67 -1.31
C CYS A 9 -2.60 14.39 -2.68
N PHE A 10 -1.53 13.57 -2.74
CA PHE A 10 -0.85 13.13 -3.96
C PHE A 10 -0.28 14.24 -4.85
N HIS A 11 -0.21 15.47 -4.32
CA HIS A 11 0.47 16.58 -4.95
C HIS A 11 1.97 16.32 -5.07
N ARG A 12 2.53 16.59 -6.26
CA ARG A 12 3.95 16.40 -6.54
C ARG A 12 4.71 17.72 -6.39
N ALA A 13 5.76 17.72 -5.58
CA ALA A 13 6.61 18.87 -5.38
C ALA A 13 8.09 18.47 -5.35
N LYS A 14 9.00 19.42 -5.60
CA LYS A 14 10.44 19.20 -5.37
C LYS A 14 10.71 19.24 -3.87
N ALA A 15 11.48 18.28 -3.34
CA ALA A 15 11.78 18.20 -1.91
C ALA A 15 12.37 19.51 -1.35
N ALA A 16 13.31 20.13 -2.11
CA ALA A 16 13.98 21.39 -1.76
C ALA A 16 13.04 22.60 -1.69
N HIS A 17 11.83 22.48 -2.25
CA HIS A 17 10.85 23.54 -2.26
C HIS A 17 9.86 23.38 -1.10
N LEU A 18 9.78 22.23 -0.44
CA LEU A 18 8.77 22.03 0.59
C LEU A 18 8.92 23.03 1.75
N PRO A 19 7.83 23.68 2.19
CA PRO A 19 7.84 24.51 3.39
C PRO A 19 8.05 23.65 4.64
N TYR A 20 8.28 24.32 5.76
CA TYR A 20 8.55 23.69 7.05
C TYR A 20 7.53 24.11 8.11
N ARG A 21 7.27 23.21 9.07
CA ARG A 21 6.41 23.45 10.22
C ARG A 21 7.25 23.85 11.43
N CYS A 22 6.98 25.01 12.02
CA CYS A 22 7.53 25.32 13.34
C CYS A 22 6.96 24.35 14.39
N LEU A 23 7.82 23.75 15.22
CA LEU A 23 7.38 22.85 16.29
C LEU A 23 6.98 23.60 17.58
N MET A 24 7.00 24.93 17.56
CA MET A 24 6.69 25.80 18.71
C MET A 24 7.53 25.45 19.94
N LYS A 25 8.74 24.94 19.73
CA LYS A 25 9.69 24.60 20.80
C LYS A 25 10.46 25.85 21.19
N ALA A 26 10.75 25.99 22.48
CA ALA A 26 11.74 26.95 22.95
C ALA A 26 13.11 26.57 22.40
N THR A 27 13.82 27.52 21.80
CA THR A 27 15.24 27.36 21.53
C THR A 27 15.97 27.36 22.87
N GLY A 28 16.83 26.38 23.15
CA GLY A 28 17.65 26.36 24.38
C GLY A 28 18.61 27.56 24.57
N ILE A 29 18.51 28.58 23.72
CA ILE A 29 19.13 29.89 23.83
C ILE A 29 18.36 30.71 24.87
N ARG A 30 19.06 31.23 25.90
CA ARG A 30 18.46 32.08 26.94
C ARG A 30 17.62 33.21 26.32
N GLY A 31 16.31 33.22 26.60
CA GLY A 31 15.37 34.25 26.14
C GLY A 31 14.54 33.92 24.89
N GLY A 32 14.75 32.75 24.26
CA GLY A 32 13.96 32.33 23.10
C GLY A 32 12.51 31.98 23.47
N LYS A 33 11.55 32.81 23.07
CA LYS A 33 10.12 32.52 23.22
C LYS A 33 9.64 31.58 22.10
N PRO A 34 8.85 30.53 22.40
CA PRO A 34 8.23 29.71 21.37
C PRO A 34 7.26 30.54 20.53
N CYS A 35 7.09 30.20 19.26
CA CYS A 35 6.02 30.77 18.45
C CYS A 35 4.65 30.36 19.00
N ASP A 36 3.70 31.27 18.95
CA ASP A 36 2.29 30.93 19.19
C ASP A 36 1.75 30.02 18.09
N ALA A 37 0.74 29.22 18.44
CA ALA A 37 0.00 28.45 17.46
C ALA A 37 -0.73 29.40 16.51
N ALA A 38 -0.62 29.12 15.21
CA ALA A 38 -1.32 29.83 14.16
C ALA A 38 -2.43 28.93 13.60
N ARG A 39 -3.53 29.56 13.19
CA ARG A 39 -4.61 28.85 12.52
C ARG A 39 -4.14 28.40 11.13
N ASP A 40 -4.24 27.10 10.84
CA ASP A 40 -3.90 26.51 9.54
C ASP A 40 -5.17 26.14 8.77
N ASP A 41 -5.78 27.14 8.13
CA ASP A 41 -7.05 26.97 7.41
C ASP A 41 -6.92 26.04 6.20
N VAL A 42 -5.77 26.05 5.51
CA VAL A 42 -5.50 25.15 4.37
C VAL A 42 -5.50 23.69 4.82
N TRP A 43 -4.84 23.38 5.95
CA TRP A 43 -4.88 22.03 6.51
C TRP A 43 -6.28 21.67 7.03
N ALA A 44 -6.94 22.59 7.73
CA ALA A 44 -8.27 22.35 8.27
C ALA A 44 -9.31 22.09 7.17
N GLU A 45 -9.27 22.84 6.07
CA GLU A 45 -10.14 22.63 4.90
C GLU A 45 -9.86 21.28 4.24
N PHE A 46 -8.59 20.89 4.09
CA PHE A 46 -8.22 19.59 3.53
C PHE A 46 -8.73 18.41 4.35
N MET A 47 -8.62 18.50 5.68
CA MET A 47 -9.12 17.47 6.60
C MET A 47 -10.65 17.50 6.73
N GLY A 48 -11.27 18.65 6.45
CA GLY A 48 -12.71 18.86 6.39
C GLY A 48 -13.37 19.27 7.71
N PRO A 49 -14.71 19.38 7.72
CA PRO A 49 -15.45 20.11 8.76
C PRO A 49 -15.43 19.46 10.16
N SER A 50 -15.19 18.16 10.28
CA SER A 50 -15.11 17.47 11.58
C SER A 50 -13.86 17.78 12.40
N VAL A 51 -12.88 18.52 11.86
CA VAL A 51 -11.68 18.89 12.61
C VAL A 51 -12.06 19.85 13.76
N PRO A 52 -11.84 19.44 15.03
CA PRO A 52 -12.09 20.28 16.19
C PRO A 52 -11.29 21.59 16.11
N PRO A 53 -11.85 22.74 16.57
CA PRO A 53 -11.17 24.03 16.52
C PRO A 53 -9.75 24.01 17.11
N ALA A 54 -9.52 23.24 18.19
CA ALA A 54 -8.20 23.10 18.80
C ALA A 54 -7.15 22.49 17.88
N LEU A 55 -7.51 21.52 17.01
CA LEU A 55 -6.57 20.90 16.07
C LEU A 55 -6.24 21.79 14.86
N ARG A 56 -7.03 22.86 14.63
CA ARG A 56 -6.75 23.85 13.58
C ARG A 56 -5.60 24.78 13.94
N MET A 57 -5.26 24.87 15.22
CA MET A 57 -4.14 25.67 15.73
C MET A 57 -2.86 24.84 15.67
N ARG A 58 -1.99 25.14 14.72
CA ARG A 58 -0.73 24.42 14.47
C ARG A 58 0.44 25.39 14.50
N GLY A 59 1.67 24.88 14.60
CA GLY A 59 2.84 25.75 14.52
C GLY A 59 2.94 26.43 13.14
N PRO A 60 3.42 27.68 13.01
CA PRO A 60 3.45 28.40 11.74
C PRO A 60 4.16 27.65 10.59
N VAL A 61 3.64 27.78 9.35
CA VAL A 61 4.34 27.35 8.13
C VAL A 61 5.33 28.43 7.73
N PHE A 62 6.55 28.05 7.32
CA PHE A 62 7.49 28.99 6.71
C PHE A 62 8.18 28.38 5.49
N ALA A 63 8.60 29.25 4.58
CA ALA A 63 9.29 28.86 3.35
C ALA A 63 10.70 28.33 3.63
N PRO A 64 11.24 27.43 2.80
CA PRO A 64 12.65 27.03 2.90
C PRO A 64 13.57 28.26 2.78
N PRO A 65 14.65 28.37 3.59
CA PRO A 65 15.61 29.46 3.47
C PRO A 65 16.28 29.47 2.08
N ARG A 66 16.48 30.67 1.51
CA ARG A 66 17.16 30.84 0.21
C ARG A 66 18.61 30.34 0.32
N GLY A 67 19.04 29.49 -0.60
CA GLY A 67 20.42 28.97 -0.66
C GLY A 67 20.63 27.58 -0.03
N PHE A 68 19.63 26.99 0.61
CA PHE A 68 19.69 25.63 1.17
C PHE A 68 19.57 24.50 0.12
N GLY A 69 19.95 24.80 -1.13
CA GLY A 69 19.84 23.92 -2.27
C GLY A 69 21.20 23.39 -2.71
N GLY A 70 21.72 22.38 -2.02
CA GLY A 70 22.82 21.56 -2.56
C GLY A 70 23.85 21.09 -1.55
N LEU A 71 23.97 19.76 -1.45
CA LEU A 71 25.18 19.00 -1.11
C LEU A 71 25.95 19.37 0.19
N GLY A 72 25.71 18.57 1.23
CA GLY A 72 26.67 18.35 2.33
C GLY A 72 26.33 19.04 3.66
N GLY A 73 25.97 18.24 4.67
CA GLY A 73 26.17 18.58 6.09
C GLY A 73 25.25 19.63 6.75
N GLY A 74 24.16 19.17 7.36
CA GLY A 74 24.11 19.21 8.83
C GLY A 74 23.31 20.27 9.58
N SER A 75 22.59 21.23 8.98
CA SER A 75 21.70 22.11 9.77
C SER A 75 20.25 22.10 9.29
N LEU A 76 19.36 21.70 10.20
CA LEU A 76 17.92 21.82 10.02
C LEU A 76 17.53 23.31 9.95
N PRO A 77 16.56 23.69 9.10
CA PRO A 77 16.16 25.08 9.00
C PRO A 77 15.56 25.57 10.32
N ALA A 78 15.97 26.77 10.72
CA ALA A 78 15.44 27.48 11.87
C ALA A 78 14.16 28.23 11.49
N CYS A 79 13.15 28.18 12.36
CA CYS A 79 11.96 29.01 12.22
C CYS A 79 12.33 30.50 12.28
N PRO A 80 11.88 31.34 11.33
CA PRO A 80 12.16 32.79 11.36
C PRO A 80 11.58 33.52 12.59
N GLY A 81 10.55 32.96 13.23
CA GLY A 81 9.89 33.56 14.39
C GLY A 81 10.61 33.26 15.70
N CYS A 82 10.81 31.98 16.02
CA CYS A 82 11.41 31.57 17.31
C CYS A 82 12.84 31.04 17.22
N GLY A 83 13.42 30.89 16.02
CA GLY A 83 14.76 30.33 15.82
C GLY A 83 14.87 28.80 15.99
N ALA A 84 13.80 28.11 16.38
CA ALA A 84 13.84 26.67 16.60
C ALA A 84 14.02 25.89 15.28
N THR A 85 14.97 24.95 15.26
CA THR A 85 15.19 24.08 14.12
C THR A 85 14.09 23.03 13.99
N THR A 86 13.68 22.71 12.76
CA THR A 86 12.63 21.71 12.51
C THR A 86 12.98 20.79 11.34
N PRO A 87 12.80 19.47 11.50
CA PRO A 87 12.88 18.53 10.39
C PRO A 87 11.56 18.38 9.63
N VAL A 88 10.46 18.93 10.15
CA VAL A 88 9.11 18.68 9.63
C VAL A 88 8.87 19.50 8.38
N ARG A 89 8.89 18.82 7.23
CA ARG A 89 8.47 19.38 5.93
C ARG A 89 6.96 19.24 5.79
N VAL A 90 6.37 20.18 5.06
CA VAL A 90 4.93 20.36 4.93
C VAL A 90 4.54 20.29 3.46
N CYS A 91 3.40 19.67 3.15
CA CYS A 91 2.84 19.70 1.81
C CYS A 91 2.44 21.12 1.42
N ARG A 92 2.89 21.62 0.26
CA ARG A 92 2.51 22.94 -0.26
C ARG A 92 1.03 23.11 -0.61
N ARG A 93 0.30 22.02 -0.83
CA ARG A 93 -1.10 22.04 -1.26
C ARG A 93 -2.07 21.88 -0.08
N CYS A 94 -1.84 20.87 0.76
CA CYS A 94 -2.76 20.51 1.84
C CYS A 94 -2.25 20.83 3.24
N HIS A 95 -1.04 21.39 3.36
CA HIS A 95 -0.39 21.72 4.63
C HIS A 95 -0.22 20.54 5.61
N SER A 96 -0.41 19.29 5.18
CA SER A 96 -0.11 18.10 5.98
C SER A 96 1.39 17.99 6.24
N ASP A 97 1.73 17.62 7.46
CA ASP A 97 3.10 17.37 7.90
C ASP A 97 3.57 16.02 7.38
N PHE A 98 4.76 15.98 6.78
CA PHE A 98 5.36 14.72 6.36
C PHE A 98 6.07 14.03 7.53
N PRO A 99 5.96 12.69 7.66
CA PRO A 99 6.77 11.95 8.61
C PRO A 99 8.27 12.22 8.41
N SER A 100 9.04 12.14 9.50
CA SER A 100 10.50 12.25 9.45
C SER A 100 11.07 11.29 8.41
N ASP A 101 12.05 11.75 7.65
CA ASP A 101 12.76 11.02 6.59
C ASP A 101 11.93 10.71 5.32
N TYR A 102 10.61 10.99 5.29
CA TYR A 102 9.78 10.73 4.10
C TYR A 102 10.33 11.42 2.84
N CYS A 103 10.84 12.63 3.00
CA CYS A 103 11.33 13.46 1.90
C CYS A 103 12.79 13.18 1.52
N ASP A 104 13.49 12.32 2.25
CA ASP A 104 14.92 12.04 2.07
C ASP A 104 15.16 10.72 1.30
N GLN A 105 14.08 10.02 0.95
CA GLN A 105 14.09 8.74 0.26
C GLN A 105 13.14 8.75 -0.96
N ASP A 106 13.32 7.79 -1.86
CA ASP A 106 12.36 7.55 -2.94
C ASP A 106 11.02 7.11 -2.32
N SER A 107 9.91 7.68 -2.79
CA SER A 107 8.57 7.22 -2.43
C SER A 107 8.00 6.34 -3.53
N ARG A 108 7.31 5.26 -3.12
CA ARG A 108 6.56 4.36 -3.96
C ARG A 108 5.15 4.23 -3.44
N ILE A 109 4.20 4.68 -4.24
CA ILE A 109 2.79 4.56 -3.90
C ILE A 109 2.29 3.25 -4.47
N ILE A 110 1.86 2.34 -3.58
CA ILE A 110 1.29 1.06 -3.97
C ILE A 110 -0.21 1.14 -3.73
N ALA A 111 -0.95 1.17 -4.83
CA ALA A 111 -2.38 1.31 -4.74
C ALA A 111 -3.06 0.00 -4.35
N LEU A 112 -3.84 -0.04 -3.27
CA LEU A 112 -4.64 -1.20 -2.92
C LEU A 112 -6.10 -0.96 -3.29
N VAL A 113 -6.66 -1.84 -4.13
CA VAL A 113 -8.02 -1.72 -4.67
C VAL A 113 -8.72 -3.07 -4.54
N GLY A 114 -10.02 -3.08 -4.24
CA GLY A 114 -10.83 -4.30 -4.17
C GLY A 114 -12.17 -4.03 -3.51
N ALA A 115 -13.15 -4.92 -3.73
CA ALA A 115 -14.49 -4.80 -3.16
C ALA A 115 -14.46 -4.78 -1.63
N LYS A 116 -15.56 -4.38 -0.99
CA LYS A 116 -15.74 -4.67 0.44
C LYS A 116 -15.64 -6.18 0.67
N ALA A 117 -15.13 -6.59 1.84
CA ALA A 117 -14.85 -7.99 2.18
C ALA A 117 -13.78 -8.74 1.34
N SER A 118 -13.08 -8.08 0.39
CA SER A 118 -11.94 -8.67 -0.35
C SER A 118 -10.71 -8.96 0.51
N GLY A 119 -10.71 -8.51 1.77
CA GLY A 119 -9.65 -8.76 2.75
C GLY A 119 -8.52 -7.73 2.73
N LYS A 120 -8.74 -6.48 2.27
CA LYS A 120 -7.71 -5.42 2.19
C LYS A 120 -6.96 -5.17 3.51
N SER A 121 -7.68 -4.94 4.60
CA SER A 121 -7.07 -4.70 5.92
C SER A 121 -6.31 -5.91 6.43
N THR A 122 -6.87 -7.12 6.27
CA THR A 122 -6.20 -8.38 6.59
C THR A 122 -4.95 -8.58 5.74
N TYR A 123 -5.02 -8.29 4.44
CA TYR A 123 -3.89 -8.35 3.51
C TYR A 123 -2.75 -7.45 3.97
N VAL A 124 -3.02 -6.19 4.30
CA VAL A 124 -1.99 -5.25 4.76
C VAL A 124 -1.39 -5.69 6.09
N SER A 125 -2.22 -6.06 7.08
CA SER A 125 -1.74 -6.50 8.40
C SER A 125 -0.80 -7.70 8.30
N VAL A 126 -1.23 -8.74 7.56
CA VAL A 126 -0.42 -9.95 7.38
C VAL A 126 0.82 -9.68 6.52
N LEU A 127 0.71 -8.91 5.44
CA LEU A 127 1.86 -8.54 4.61
C LEU A 127 2.93 -7.79 5.42
N VAL A 128 2.52 -6.83 6.25
CA VAL A 128 3.44 -6.06 7.11
C VAL A 128 4.13 -6.98 8.12
N ASN A 129 3.39 -7.92 8.72
CA ASN A 129 3.97 -8.92 9.60
C ASN A 129 5.00 -9.80 8.87
N GLU A 130 4.68 -10.30 7.68
CA GLU A 130 5.59 -11.13 6.90
C GLU A 130 6.86 -10.38 6.46
N LEU A 131 6.73 -9.10 6.07
CA LEU A 131 7.84 -8.22 5.72
C LEU A 131 8.74 -7.89 6.92
N ARG A 132 8.23 -7.91 8.15
CA ARG A 132 9.04 -7.76 9.36
C ARG A 132 9.74 -9.05 9.78
N ASN A 133 9.13 -10.18 9.46
CA ASN A 133 9.54 -11.50 9.90
C ASN A 133 10.12 -12.32 8.74
N ARG A 134 9.40 -13.33 8.24
CA ARG A 134 9.88 -14.32 7.27
C ARG A 134 10.47 -13.70 6.01
N VAL A 135 9.75 -12.78 5.38
CA VAL A 135 10.17 -12.14 4.12
C VAL A 135 11.26 -11.12 4.40
N GLY A 136 11.16 -10.37 5.50
CA GLY A 136 12.21 -9.45 5.96
C GLY A 136 13.56 -10.16 6.12
N GLY A 137 13.57 -11.29 6.82
CA GLY A 137 14.76 -12.12 7.00
C GLY A 137 15.35 -12.63 5.69
N ALA A 138 14.49 -13.09 4.76
CA ALA A 138 14.95 -13.59 3.46
C ALA A 138 15.60 -12.51 2.58
N TYR A 139 15.07 -11.28 2.59
CA TYR A 139 15.58 -10.15 1.81
C TYR A 139 16.58 -9.26 2.58
N ASN A 140 16.92 -9.62 3.83
CA ASN A 140 17.65 -8.77 4.77
C ASN A 140 17.06 -7.34 4.85
N ALA A 141 15.73 -7.26 4.83
CA ALA A 141 14.97 -6.03 4.77
C ALA A 141 14.47 -5.63 6.16
N SER A 142 14.27 -4.34 6.39
CA SER A 142 13.60 -3.82 7.58
C SER A 142 12.42 -2.93 7.21
N LEU A 143 11.31 -3.07 7.94
CA LEU A 143 10.09 -2.31 7.71
C LEU A 143 9.69 -1.54 8.97
N ALA A 144 9.62 -0.22 8.87
CA ALA A 144 9.26 0.67 9.99
C ALA A 144 8.05 1.55 9.64
N ALA A 145 7.06 1.62 10.52
CA ALA A 145 5.94 2.55 10.37
C ALA A 145 6.40 4.01 10.53
N MET A 146 5.93 4.88 9.64
CA MET A 146 6.32 6.29 9.57
C MET A 146 5.21 7.19 10.13
N GLY A 147 5.52 7.92 11.20
CA GLY A 147 4.58 8.83 11.86
C GLY A 147 3.71 8.13 12.90
N GLY A 148 3.20 8.92 13.85
CA GLY A 148 2.47 8.41 15.01
C GLY A 148 1.15 7.71 14.67
N ASP A 149 0.42 8.20 13.65
CA ASP A 149 -0.87 7.61 13.26
C ASP A 149 -0.72 6.24 12.60
N THR A 150 0.25 6.09 11.68
CA THR A 150 0.55 4.77 11.12
C THR A 150 1.07 3.83 12.20
N GLN A 151 1.96 4.27 13.10
CA GLN A 151 2.46 3.43 14.19
C GLN A 151 1.35 2.92 15.11
N ARG A 152 0.40 3.80 15.50
CA ARG A 152 -0.75 3.42 16.32
C ARG A 152 -1.63 2.39 15.61
N ARG A 153 -2.05 2.68 14.38
CA ARG A 153 -2.92 1.77 13.61
C ARG A 153 -2.26 0.44 13.30
N ASP A 154 -0.98 0.46 12.96
CA ASP A 154 -0.19 -0.73 12.72
C ASP A 154 -0.12 -1.63 13.94
N ARG A 155 0.11 -1.04 15.11
CA ARG A 155 0.10 -1.75 16.39
C ARG A 155 -1.29 -2.33 16.70
N GLU A 156 -2.35 -1.54 16.56
CA GLU A 156 -3.73 -2.00 16.78
C GLU A 156 -4.09 -3.18 15.86
N MET A 157 -3.78 -3.08 14.56
CA MET A 157 -4.03 -4.15 13.59
C MET A 157 -3.24 -5.43 13.90
N ALA A 158 -2.02 -5.30 14.43
CA ALA A 158 -1.20 -6.44 14.82
C ALA A 158 -1.72 -7.09 16.12
N GLU A 159 -2.01 -6.29 17.15
CA GLU A 159 -2.59 -6.77 18.42
C GLU A 159 -3.94 -7.47 18.18
N ASP A 160 -4.81 -6.90 17.35
CA ASP A 160 -6.10 -7.52 17.05
C ASP A 160 -5.92 -8.86 16.32
N LEU A 161 -5.08 -8.91 15.28
CA LEU A 161 -4.96 -10.09 14.44
C LEU A 161 -4.14 -11.23 15.07
N TYR A 162 -3.04 -10.91 15.76
CA TYR A 162 -2.10 -11.92 16.27
C TYR A 162 -2.26 -12.21 17.76
N ASP A 163 -2.66 -11.24 18.58
CA ASP A 163 -2.82 -11.46 20.03
C ASP A 163 -4.27 -11.81 20.38
N ARG A 164 -5.24 -11.08 19.79
CA ARG A 164 -6.67 -11.29 20.06
C ARG A 164 -7.34 -12.26 19.08
N LEU A 165 -6.65 -12.63 18.01
CA LEU A 165 -7.16 -13.46 16.92
C LEU A 165 -8.50 -12.94 16.37
N ARG A 166 -8.61 -11.63 16.21
CA ARG A 166 -9.76 -10.95 15.62
C ARG A 166 -9.38 -10.39 14.27
N LEU A 167 -10.24 -10.60 13.29
CA LEU A 167 -10.07 -9.95 12.00
C LEU A 167 -10.28 -8.44 12.19
N PRO A 168 -9.50 -7.60 11.49
CA PRO A 168 -9.77 -6.17 11.48
C PRO A 168 -11.24 -5.94 11.10
N GLU A 169 -11.97 -5.13 11.88
CA GLU A 169 -13.35 -4.77 11.52
C GLU A 169 -13.36 -4.28 10.07
N ALA A 170 -14.42 -4.62 9.32
CA ALA A 170 -14.63 -4.07 8.00
C ALA A 170 -14.46 -2.55 8.10
N THR A 171 -13.47 -2.01 7.39
CA THR A 171 -12.97 -0.66 7.62
C THR A 171 -14.18 0.28 7.66
N ARG A 172 -14.52 0.78 8.86
CA ARG A 172 -15.70 1.65 8.99
C ARG A 172 -15.46 2.81 8.02
N PRO A 173 -16.46 3.19 7.21
CA PRO A 173 -16.35 4.43 6.46
C PRO A 173 -16.03 5.49 7.50
N ALA A 174 -14.84 6.08 7.45
CA ALA A 174 -14.57 7.25 8.26
C ALA A 174 -15.74 8.19 7.96
N ALA A 175 -16.42 8.70 8.98
CA ALA A 175 -17.60 9.54 8.80
C ALA A 175 -17.34 10.78 7.91
N MET A 176 -16.07 11.00 7.49
CA MET A 176 -15.65 11.91 6.43
C MET A 176 -14.68 11.27 5.40
N GLY A 177 -15.02 10.08 4.87
CA GLY A 177 -14.67 9.64 3.52
C GLY A 177 -13.22 9.23 3.21
N PHE A 178 -12.24 9.31 4.11
CA PHE A 178 -10.85 8.91 3.81
C PHE A 178 -10.19 8.23 5.01
N ASN A 179 -9.69 7.01 4.82
CA ASN A 179 -8.74 6.41 5.74
C ASN A 179 -7.36 7.04 5.50
N ASP A 180 -6.68 7.45 6.57
CA ASP A 180 -5.29 7.91 6.44
C ASP A 180 -4.44 6.80 5.78
N PRO A 181 -3.52 7.16 4.87
CA PRO A 181 -2.57 6.20 4.32
C PRO A 181 -1.75 5.57 5.44
N LEU A 182 -1.40 4.29 5.27
CA LEU A 182 -0.38 3.63 6.08
C LEU A 182 0.96 3.81 5.39
N LEU A 183 1.88 4.50 6.07
CA LEU A 183 3.22 4.79 5.55
C LEU A 183 4.26 3.89 6.21
N TYR A 184 4.98 3.11 5.42
CA TYR A 184 6.08 2.28 5.90
C TYR A 184 7.39 2.59 5.17
N ARG A 185 8.49 2.71 5.91
CA ARG A 185 9.83 2.76 5.35
C ARG A 185 10.33 1.33 5.19
N LEU A 186 10.48 0.89 3.95
CA LEU A 186 11.17 -0.34 3.59
C LEU A 186 12.65 -0.02 3.36
N SER A 187 13.53 -0.65 4.13
CA SER A 187 14.98 -0.57 3.96
C SER A 187 15.48 -1.89 3.38
N LEU A 188 16.19 -1.82 2.26
CA LEU A 188 16.76 -2.97 1.57
C LEU A 188 18.29 -2.83 1.51
N PRO A 189 19.05 -3.93 1.54
CA PRO A 189 20.48 -3.88 1.34
C PRO A 189 20.76 -3.41 -0.09
N ARG A 190 21.73 -2.50 -0.23
CA ARG A 190 22.25 -2.03 -1.50
C ARG A 190 23.70 -2.50 -1.59
N ARG A 191 23.95 -3.49 -2.45
CA ARG A 191 25.31 -3.88 -2.85
C ARG A 191 25.71 -3.04 -4.07
N GLY A 192 26.73 -2.21 -3.91
CA GLY A 192 27.31 -1.41 -4.99
C GLY A 192 28.83 -1.50 -5.00
N ALA A 193 29.46 -1.02 -6.08
CA ALA A 193 30.92 -1.04 -6.24
C ALA A 193 31.69 -0.24 -5.18
N LEU A 194 31.00 0.65 -4.43
CA LEU A 194 31.56 1.54 -3.40
C LEU A 194 31.29 1.06 -1.96
N GLY A 195 30.77 -0.17 -1.77
CA GLY A 195 30.53 -0.77 -0.45
C GLY A 195 29.08 -1.19 -0.20
N GLU A 196 28.83 -1.68 1.02
CA GLU A 196 27.49 -2.02 1.52
C GLU A 196 26.78 -0.76 2.04
N GLY A 197 25.50 -0.60 1.70
CA GLY A 197 24.64 0.44 2.26
C GLY A 197 23.18 0.01 2.27
N SER A 198 22.29 0.90 2.68
CA SER A 198 20.84 0.66 2.65
C SER A 198 20.16 1.58 1.65
N ARG A 199 19.22 1.03 0.87
CA ARG A 199 18.26 1.81 0.09
C ARG A 199 16.96 1.85 0.86
N HIS A 200 16.49 3.06 1.17
CA HIS A 200 15.19 3.25 1.80
C HIS A 200 14.15 3.63 0.75
N THR A 201 12.95 3.08 0.88
CA THR A 201 11.80 3.36 0.03
C THR A 201 10.57 3.52 0.91
N ALA A 202 9.85 4.63 0.76
CA ALA A 202 8.57 4.78 1.43
C ALA A 202 7.49 4.00 0.66
N LEU A 203 6.88 3.01 1.28
CA LEU A 203 5.66 2.35 0.82
C LEU A 203 4.47 3.07 1.40
N VAL A 204 3.54 3.46 0.53
CA VAL A 204 2.27 4.07 0.94
C VAL A 204 1.16 3.10 0.53
N PHE A 205 0.51 2.48 1.52
CA PHE A 205 -0.70 1.71 1.31
C PHE A 205 -1.89 2.59 1.65
N PHE A 206 -2.84 2.67 0.73
CA PHE A 206 -4.05 3.45 0.96
C PHE A 206 -5.26 2.59 0.59
N ASP A 207 -6.14 2.40 1.58
CA ASP A 207 -7.38 1.66 1.40
C ASP A 207 -8.40 2.58 0.74
N ALA A 208 -8.47 2.51 -0.58
CA ALA A 208 -9.56 3.12 -1.30
C ALA A 208 -10.78 2.18 -1.21
N ALA A 209 -11.66 2.46 -0.24
CA ALA A 209 -13.00 1.89 -0.28
C ALA A 209 -13.74 2.47 -1.50
N GLY A 210 -13.58 1.83 -2.66
CA GLY A 210 -14.09 2.29 -3.96
C GLY A 210 -15.61 2.46 -4.03
N GLU A 211 -16.34 1.95 -3.04
CA GLU A 211 -17.81 2.01 -2.96
C GLU A 211 -18.32 3.25 -2.21
N ASP A 212 -17.49 3.94 -1.43
CA ASP A 212 -17.90 5.08 -0.58
C ASP A 212 -17.47 6.45 -1.12
N LEU A 213 -17.19 6.54 -2.42
CA LEU A 213 -16.90 7.80 -3.13
C LEU A 213 -18.18 8.61 -3.38
N LYS A 214 -18.89 8.99 -2.31
CA LYS A 214 -20.14 9.75 -2.37
C LYS A 214 -19.94 11.25 -2.58
N SER A 215 -18.74 11.78 -2.32
CA SER A 215 -18.42 13.20 -2.48
C SER A 215 -17.45 13.45 -3.64
N ALA A 216 -17.54 14.65 -4.24
CA ALA A 216 -16.66 15.06 -5.33
C ALA A 216 -15.20 15.15 -4.87
N GLU A 217 -14.94 15.63 -3.65
CA GLU A 217 -13.60 15.68 -3.06
C GLU A 217 -13.04 14.27 -2.86
N ALA A 218 -13.92 13.31 -2.55
CA ALA A 218 -13.51 11.93 -2.38
C ALA A 218 -13.04 11.32 -3.70
N MET A 219 -13.84 11.51 -4.74
CA MET A 219 -13.49 11.06 -6.08
C MET A 219 -12.20 11.72 -6.58
N ASP A 220 -11.99 13.02 -6.34
CA ASP A 220 -10.78 13.74 -6.75
C ASP A 220 -9.52 13.19 -6.05
N ARG A 221 -9.59 12.96 -4.73
CA ARG A 221 -8.48 12.35 -3.98
C ARG A 221 -8.17 10.94 -4.44
N TYR A 222 -9.19 10.10 -4.66
CA TYR A 222 -9.02 8.74 -5.18
C TYR A 222 -8.39 8.73 -6.57
N THR A 223 -8.81 9.65 -7.43
CA THR A 223 -8.27 9.82 -8.78
C THR A 223 -6.80 10.26 -8.73
N HIS A 224 -6.47 11.24 -7.90
CA HIS A 224 -5.11 11.72 -7.71
C HIS A 224 -4.19 10.64 -7.12
N TYR A 225 -4.71 9.82 -6.21
CA TYR A 225 -4.02 8.64 -5.67
C TYR A 225 -3.64 7.64 -6.76
N LEU A 226 -4.63 7.17 -7.52
CA LEU A 226 -4.42 6.19 -8.59
C LEU A 226 -3.45 6.71 -9.66
N SER A 227 -3.56 7.99 -10.01
CA SER A 227 -2.66 8.65 -10.96
C SER A 227 -1.23 8.79 -10.44
N ALA A 228 -1.05 8.78 -9.11
CA ALA A 228 0.25 8.85 -8.47
C ALA A 228 0.90 7.48 -8.23
N ALA A 229 0.12 6.38 -8.33
CA ALA A 229 0.56 5.03 -8.03
C ALA A 229 1.72 4.55 -8.93
N ASP A 230 2.74 3.99 -8.30
CA ASP A 230 3.85 3.30 -8.97
C ASP A 230 3.51 1.84 -9.31
N GLY A 231 2.45 1.31 -8.72
CA GLY A 231 1.92 -0.03 -8.95
C GLY A 231 0.58 -0.19 -8.24
N ILE A 232 -0.25 -1.10 -8.74
CA ILE A 232 -1.59 -1.36 -8.19
C ILE A 232 -1.66 -2.84 -7.80
N ILE A 233 -2.17 -3.13 -6.61
CA ILE A 233 -2.58 -4.45 -6.15
C ILE A 233 -4.11 -4.44 -6.12
N MET A 234 -4.72 -5.20 -7.03
CA MET A 234 -6.17 -5.42 -7.05
C MET A 234 -6.47 -6.75 -6.35
N LEU A 235 -7.15 -6.68 -5.21
CA LEU A 235 -7.64 -7.85 -4.50
C LEU A 235 -8.98 -8.29 -5.08
N VAL A 236 -9.05 -9.55 -5.48
CA VAL A 236 -10.25 -10.19 -6.01
C VAL A 236 -10.64 -11.30 -5.06
N ASP A 237 -11.80 -11.17 -4.42
CA ASP A 237 -12.39 -12.28 -3.66
C ASP A 237 -13.05 -13.24 -4.66
N PRO A 238 -12.56 -14.49 -4.77
CA PRO A 238 -13.14 -15.44 -5.72
C PRO A 238 -14.59 -15.79 -5.38
N LEU A 239 -15.02 -15.64 -4.11
CA LEU A 239 -16.40 -15.88 -3.69
C LEU A 239 -17.38 -14.76 -4.11
N GLN A 240 -16.90 -13.75 -4.85
CA GLN A 240 -17.73 -12.73 -5.49
C GLN A 240 -18.02 -13.05 -6.97
N LEU A 241 -17.41 -14.11 -7.52
CA LEU A 241 -17.64 -14.57 -8.89
C LEU A 241 -18.75 -15.62 -8.90
N GLY A 242 -19.73 -15.47 -9.81
CA GLY A 242 -20.94 -16.29 -9.83
C GLY A 242 -20.63 -17.78 -9.95
N SER A 243 -19.83 -18.14 -10.97
CA SER A 243 -19.44 -19.52 -11.21
C SER A 243 -18.66 -20.17 -10.06
N VAL A 244 -17.87 -19.40 -9.32
CA VAL A 244 -17.13 -19.91 -8.16
C VAL A 244 -18.08 -20.16 -7.00
N ARG A 245 -19.01 -19.23 -6.74
CA ARG A 245 -20.04 -19.40 -5.71
C ARG A 245 -20.88 -20.65 -5.96
N ASP A 246 -21.27 -20.90 -7.20
CA ASP A 246 -22.05 -22.08 -7.58
C ASP A 246 -21.28 -23.38 -7.30
N GLN A 247 -19.98 -23.40 -7.61
CA GLN A 247 -19.11 -24.55 -7.32
C GLN A 247 -18.88 -24.75 -5.82
N MET A 248 -18.79 -23.67 -5.04
CA MET A 248 -18.55 -23.72 -3.59
C MET A 248 -19.83 -24.01 -2.80
N ALA A 249 -21.00 -23.58 -3.27
CA ALA A 249 -22.29 -23.84 -2.65
C ALA A 249 -22.67 -25.33 -2.65
N ALA A 250 -22.08 -26.12 -3.55
CA ALA A 250 -22.25 -27.57 -3.60
C ALA A 250 -21.44 -28.32 -2.51
N GLY A 251 -20.59 -27.65 -1.74
CA GLY A 251 -19.75 -28.24 -0.70
C GLY A 251 -20.12 -27.84 0.73
N GLU A 252 -19.59 -28.58 1.72
CA GLU A 252 -19.71 -28.29 3.16
C GLU A 252 -18.75 -27.16 3.61
N GLY A 253 -18.81 -26.01 2.95
CA GLY A 253 -17.97 -24.84 3.25
C GLY A 253 -18.59 -23.90 4.30
N PRO A 254 -17.80 -22.95 4.84
CA PRO A 254 -18.35 -21.84 5.63
C PRO A 254 -19.36 -21.02 4.80
N PRO A 255 -20.28 -20.29 5.45
CA PRO A 255 -21.26 -19.45 4.76
C PRO A 255 -20.60 -18.53 3.73
N LEU A 256 -21.17 -18.47 2.53
CA LEU A 256 -20.68 -17.57 1.49
C LEU A 256 -20.90 -16.10 1.91
N PRO A 257 -19.95 -15.20 1.62
CA PRO A 257 -20.12 -13.79 1.89
C PRO A 257 -21.29 -13.21 1.08
N ALA A 258 -21.81 -12.08 1.56
CA ALA A 258 -22.73 -11.24 0.79
C ALA A 258 -22.09 -10.84 -0.54
N VAL A 259 -22.92 -10.69 -1.57
CA VAL A 259 -22.49 -10.22 -2.88
C VAL A 259 -22.26 -8.71 -2.78
N GLU A 260 -21.04 -8.30 -3.09
CA GLU A 260 -20.57 -6.91 -3.10
C GLU A 260 -20.37 -6.44 -4.55
N THR A 261 -19.71 -5.29 -4.75
CA THR A 261 -19.42 -4.81 -6.10
C THR A 261 -18.59 -5.83 -6.89
N SER A 262 -19.06 -6.13 -8.10
CA SER A 262 -18.39 -7.03 -9.03
C SER A 262 -16.92 -6.62 -9.26
N PRO A 263 -15.97 -7.57 -9.19
CA PRO A 263 -14.57 -7.31 -9.54
C PRO A 263 -14.39 -6.75 -10.96
N GLN A 264 -15.25 -7.17 -11.91
CA GLN A 264 -15.25 -6.67 -13.29
C GLN A 264 -15.56 -5.16 -13.34
N GLN A 265 -16.54 -4.70 -12.56
CA GLN A 265 -16.89 -3.29 -12.45
C GLN A 265 -15.73 -2.47 -11.87
N ILE A 266 -15.13 -2.95 -10.78
CA ILE A 266 -13.97 -2.29 -10.15
C ILE A 266 -12.80 -2.16 -11.14
N ALA A 267 -12.51 -3.23 -11.91
CA ALA A 267 -11.47 -3.19 -12.93
C ALA A 267 -11.78 -2.16 -14.04
N ALA A 268 -13.05 -2.03 -14.45
CA ALA A 268 -13.47 -1.10 -15.49
C ALA A 268 -13.31 0.35 -15.02
N ASP A 269 -13.76 0.64 -13.80
CA ASP A 269 -13.67 1.97 -13.19
C ASP A 269 -12.22 2.37 -13.00
N LEU A 270 -11.39 1.46 -12.50
CA LEU A 270 -9.96 1.66 -12.34
C LEU A 270 -9.28 1.97 -13.69
N ALA A 271 -9.55 1.17 -14.72
CA ALA A 271 -8.99 1.38 -16.05
C ALA A 271 -9.46 2.70 -16.68
N SER A 272 -10.72 3.08 -16.47
CA SER A 272 -11.28 4.36 -16.91
C SER A 272 -10.58 5.54 -16.25
N GLN A 273 -10.47 5.53 -14.91
CA GLN A 273 -9.85 6.61 -14.15
C GLN A 273 -8.36 6.76 -14.48
N LEU A 274 -7.63 5.64 -14.58
CA LEU A 274 -6.21 5.67 -14.94
C LEU A 274 -5.95 6.14 -16.38
N ARG A 275 -6.88 5.91 -17.31
CA ARG A 275 -6.78 6.46 -18.68
C ARG A 275 -7.08 7.95 -18.73
N THR A 276 -8.07 8.40 -17.98
CA THR A 276 -8.47 9.81 -17.93
C THR A 276 -7.38 10.69 -17.31
N HIS A 277 -6.72 10.19 -16.25
CA HIS A 277 -5.75 10.96 -15.45
C HIS A 277 -4.30 10.49 -15.56
N GLY A 278 -4.04 9.44 -16.35
CA GLY A 278 -2.70 8.93 -16.62
C GLY A 278 -1.89 9.83 -17.54
N ARG A 279 -0.55 9.71 -17.45
CA ARG A 279 0.42 10.51 -18.24
C ARG A 279 0.59 10.03 -19.69
N GLY A 280 -0.44 9.44 -20.31
CA GLY A 280 -0.36 8.75 -21.61
C GLY A 280 -1.48 9.11 -22.58
N ARG A 281 -1.49 8.48 -23.77
CA ARG A 281 -2.58 8.60 -24.75
C ARG A 281 -3.86 8.04 -24.13
N GLN A 282 -4.92 8.85 -24.02
CA GLN A 282 -6.22 8.44 -23.47
C GLN A 282 -6.87 7.21 -24.14
N ARG A 283 -6.36 6.78 -25.30
CA ARG A 283 -6.84 5.64 -26.09
C ARG A 283 -5.95 4.39 -25.99
N GLY A 284 -4.94 4.36 -25.12
CA GLY A 284 -4.04 3.22 -24.94
C GLY A 284 -4.34 2.36 -23.71
N ARG A 285 -3.67 1.21 -23.60
CA ARG A 285 -3.64 0.39 -22.39
C ARG A 285 -2.98 1.16 -21.24
N VAL A 286 -3.47 0.94 -20.03
CA VAL A 286 -2.90 1.50 -18.79
C VAL A 286 -1.50 0.91 -18.57
N THR A 287 -0.49 1.77 -18.42
CA THR A 287 0.92 1.37 -18.27
C THR A 287 1.36 1.21 -16.82
N THR A 288 0.54 1.61 -15.86
CA THR A 288 0.82 1.37 -14.44
C THR A 288 0.77 -0.13 -14.18
N PRO A 289 1.84 -0.75 -13.63
CA PRO A 289 1.85 -2.20 -13.39
C PRO A 289 0.75 -2.63 -12.43
N MET A 290 0.04 -3.70 -12.78
CA MET A 290 -1.09 -4.20 -12.02
C MET A 290 -0.89 -5.65 -11.56
N ALA A 291 -0.86 -5.87 -10.26
CA ALA A 291 -0.87 -7.18 -9.63
C ALA A 291 -2.32 -7.53 -9.29
N VAL A 292 -2.89 -8.52 -9.97
CA VAL A 292 -4.25 -8.99 -9.72
C VAL A 292 -4.13 -10.18 -8.78
N ALA A 293 -4.48 -10.00 -7.51
CA ALA A 293 -4.34 -11.00 -6.48
C ALA A 293 -5.71 -11.58 -6.11
N VAL A 294 -5.97 -12.80 -6.55
CA VAL A 294 -7.11 -13.58 -6.08
C VAL A 294 -6.81 -13.98 -4.64
N THR A 295 -7.60 -13.46 -3.70
CA THR A 295 -7.44 -13.73 -2.28
C THR A 295 -8.13 -15.04 -1.91
N LYS A 296 -8.12 -15.39 -0.61
CA LYS A 296 -8.85 -16.54 -0.05
C LYS A 296 -8.65 -17.84 -0.84
N THR A 297 -7.46 -18.06 -1.41
CA THR A 297 -7.18 -19.26 -2.22
C THR A 297 -7.24 -20.56 -1.41
N ASP A 298 -7.16 -20.46 -0.09
CA ASP A 298 -7.44 -21.56 0.84
C ASP A 298 -8.86 -22.11 0.69
N MET A 299 -9.83 -21.28 0.28
CA MET A 299 -11.19 -21.72 -0.04
C MET A 299 -11.28 -22.46 -1.37
N LEU A 300 -10.33 -22.24 -2.27
CA LEU A 300 -10.31 -22.83 -3.60
C LEU A 300 -9.63 -24.20 -3.64
N ARG A 301 -9.10 -24.71 -2.51
CA ARG A 301 -8.41 -26.01 -2.43
C ARG A 301 -9.13 -27.15 -3.17
N PRO A 302 -10.47 -27.31 -3.12
CA PRO A 302 -11.16 -28.37 -3.87
C PRO A 302 -11.05 -28.24 -5.40
N LEU A 303 -10.76 -27.04 -5.91
CA LEU A 303 -10.59 -26.72 -7.33
C LEU A 303 -9.12 -26.76 -7.77
N LEU A 304 -8.18 -26.92 -6.83
CA LEU A 304 -6.75 -26.91 -7.11
C LEU A 304 -6.21 -28.33 -7.27
N GLY A 305 -5.27 -28.50 -8.21
CA GLY A 305 -4.53 -29.75 -8.33
C GLY A 305 -3.60 -29.99 -7.11
N PRO A 306 -3.23 -31.24 -6.82
CA PRO A 306 -2.40 -31.58 -5.64
C PRO A 306 -1.00 -30.95 -5.66
N HIS A 307 -0.52 -30.56 -6.83
CA HIS A 307 0.79 -29.92 -7.03
C HIS A 307 0.68 -28.43 -7.40
N SER A 308 -0.48 -27.82 -7.14
CA SER A 308 -0.69 -26.40 -7.42
C SER A 308 0.36 -25.54 -6.69
N PRO A 309 1.07 -24.62 -7.38
CA PRO A 309 1.94 -23.64 -6.75
C PRO A 309 1.23 -22.69 -5.78
N LEU A 310 -0.11 -22.65 -5.76
CA LEU A 310 -0.90 -21.85 -4.81
C LEU A 310 -1.00 -22.47 -3.42
N LEU A 311 -0.62 -23.74 -3.27
CA LEU A 311 -0.69 -24.47 -1.99
C LEU A 311 0.52 -24.24 -1.08
N HIS A 312 1.55 -23.56 -1.56
CA HIS A 312 2.80 -23.33 -0.82
C HIS A 312 3.39 -21.95 -1.09
N ASN A 313 4.25 -21.51 -0.17
CA ASN A 313 5.01 -20.27 -0.33
C ASN A 313 6.18 -20.44 -1.31
N ALA A 314 6.45 -19.40 -2.09
CA ALA A 314 7.66 -19.32 -2.91
C ALA A 314 8.91 -19.30 -2.02
N SER A 315 10.02 -19.85 -2.53
CA SER A 315 11.32 -19.72 -1.88
C SER A 315 11.94 -18.37 -2.21
N HIS A 316 12.28 -17.61 -1.17
CA HIS A 316 12.97 -16.31 -1.28
C HIS A 316 14.46 -16.40 -0.93
N SER A 317 15.07 -17.59 -1.08
CA SER A 317 16.47 -17.81 -0.73
C SER A 317 17.40 -16.78 -1.37
N GLY A 318 18.22 -16.12 -0.54
CA GLY A 318 19.18 -15.11 -0.97
C GLY A 318 18.58 -13.75 -1.30
N GLY A 319 17.31 -13.50 -0.95
CA GLY A 319 16.67 -12.19 -1.16
C GLY A 319 16.43 -11.89 -2.64
N VAL A 320 16.07 -12.92 -3.41
CA VAL A 320 15.84 -12.82 -4.85
C VAL A 320 14.45 -13.32 -5.19
N LEU A 321 13.70 -12.54 -5.95
CA LEU A 321 12.41 -12.96 -6.50
C LEU A 321 12.64 -13.94 -7.66
N ASP A 322 12.00 -15.12 -7.60
CA ASP A 322 12.02 -16.08 -8.71
C ASP A 322 10.92 -15.76 -9.73
N ASP A 323 11.33 -15.30 -10.92
CA ASP A 323 10.40 -14.97 -12.00
C ASP A 323 9.78 -16.22 -12.64
N GLY A 324 10.44 -17.38 -12.56
CA GLY A 324 9.93 -18.66 -13.06
C GLY A 324 8.77 -19.16 -12.23
N ASP A 325 8.92 -19.20 -10.90
CA ASP A 325 7.83 -19.56 -9.98
C ASP A 325 6.65 -18.58 -10.10
N ARG A 326 6.94 -17.27 -10.20
CA ARG A 326 5.90 -16.25 -10.49
C ARG A 326 5.13 -16.55 -11.79
N LEU A 327 5.81 -16.94 -12.86
CA LEU A 327 5.15 -17.29 -14.14
C LEU A 327 4.26 -18.52 -13.99
N THR A 328 4.69 -19.54 -13.24
CA THR A 328 3.87 -20.72 -12.98
C THR A 328 2.56 -20.35 -12.30
N VAL A 329 2.61 -19.50 -11.26
CA VAL A 329 1.39 -19.00 -10.60
C VAL A 329 0.54 -18.13 -11.52
N HIS A 330 1.18 -17.27 -12.32
CA HIS A 330 0.47 -16.46 -13.29
C HIS A 330 -0.37 -17.32 -14.24
N GLU A 331 0.21 -18.36 -14.83
CA GLU A 331 -0.48 -19.22 -15.78
C GLU A 331 -1.57 -20.08 -15.12
N GLU A 332 -1.33 -20.61 -13.91
CA GLU A 332 -2.36 -21.34 -13.19
C GLU A 332 -3.56 -20.45 -12.85
N MET A 333 -3.32 -19.24 -12.32
CA MET A 333 -4.39 -18.29 -12.02
C MET A 333 -5.10 -17.82 -13.28
N ARG A 334 -4.35 -17.56 -14.37
CA ARG A 334 -4.91 -17.22 -15.68
C ARG A 334 -5.86 -18.32 -16.17
N SER A 335 -5.48 -19.59 -16.01
CA SER A 335 -6.29 -20.76 -16.37
C SER A 335 -7.56 -20.87 -15.51
N LEU A 336 -7.43 -20.76 -14.19
CA LEU A 336 -8.57 -20.76 -13.26
C LEU A 336 -9.57 -19.64 -13.59
N MET A 337 -9.07 -18.42 -13.80
CA MET A 337 -9.90 -17.27 -14.14
C MET A 337 -10.55 -17.39 -15.52
N GLU A 338 -10.04 -18.19 -16.46
CA GLU A 338 -10.72 -18.48 -17.73
C GLU A 338 -11.97 -19.34 -17.51
N GLY A 339 -11.91 -20.28 -16.55
CA GLY A 339 -13.05 -21.10 -16.16
C GLY A 339 -14.13 -20.35 -15.38
N TRP A 340 -13.83 -19.16 -14.84
CA TRP A 340 -14.76 -18.39 -14.01
C TRP A 340 -15.49 -17.31 -14.79
N ASP A 341 -16.83 -17.27 -14.67
CA ASP A 341 -17.71 -16.35 -15.40
C ASP A 341 -17.32 -16.21 -16.89
N SER A 342 -17.02 -17.35 -17.51
CA SER A 342 -16.53 -17.47 -18.87
C SER A 342 -15.31 -16.58 -19.18
N GLY A 343 -14.40 -16.34 -18.25
CA GLY A 343 -13.16 -15.57 -18.46
C GLY A 343 -13.34 -14.06 -18.60
N ALA A 344 -14.52 -13.51 -18.25
CA ALA A 344 -14.86 -12.11 -18.49
C ALA A 344 -13.87 -11.14 -17.84
N LEU A 345 -13.58 -11.34 -16.54
CA LEU A 345 -12.66 -10.50 -15.76
C LEU A 345 -11.24 -10.52 -16.33
N ARG A 346 -10.70 -11.73 -16.57
CA ARG A 346 -9.36 -11.93 -17.14
C ARG A 346 -9.21 -11.20 -18.48
N ARG A 347 -10.16 -11.42 -19.40
CA ARG A 347 -10.16 -10.79 -20.72
C ARG A 347 -10.19 -9.27 -20.64
N GLN A 348 -10.97 -8.70 -19.71
CA GLN A 348 -11.03 -7.26 -19.52
C GLN A 348 -9.68 -6.71 -19.04
N LEU A 349 -9.12 -7.28 -17.98
CA LEU A 349 -7.82 -6.87 -17.42
C LEU A 349 -6.71 -6.93 -18.47
N GLU A 350 -6.66 -7.99 -19.27
CA GLU A 350 -5.67 -8.13 -20.35
C GLU A 350 -5.85 -7.12 -21.48
N ARG A 351 -7.09 -6.72 -21.78
CA ARG A 351 -7.35 -5.67 -22.76
C ARG A 351 -7.00 -4.28 -22.24
N ASP A 352 -7.20 -4.03 -20.95
CA ASP A 352 -7.10 -2.69 -20.38
C ASP A 352 -5.70 -2.33 -19.88
N PHE A 353 -4.93 -3.30 -19.38
CA PHE A 353 -3.64 -3.06 -18.71
C PHE A 353 -2.48 -3.63 -19.49
N ALA A 354 -1.44 -2.84 -19.77
CA ALA A 354 -0.27 -3.26 -20.56
C ALA A 354 0.68 -4.18 -19.78
N GLU A 355 0.77 -3.96 -18.46
CA GLU A 355 1.64 -4.71 -17.56
C GLU A 355 0.81 -5.29 -16.43
N LEU A 356 0.54 -6.59 -16.48
CA LEU A 356 -0.24 -7.29 -15.47
C LEU A 356 0.36 -8.64 -15.09
N SER A 357 0.17 -9.05 -13.85
CA SER A 357 0.38 -10.44 -13.43
C SER A 357 -0.73 -10.89 -12.50
N PHE A 358 -1.22 -12.12 -12.71
CA PHE A 358 -2.15 -12.79 -11.82
C PHE A 358 -1.39 -13.48 -10.68
N PHE A 359 -1.96 -13.43 -9.49
CA PHE A 359 -1.47 -14.05 -8.27
C PHE A 359 -2.64 -14.70 -7.54
N GLY A 360 -2.36 -15.74 -6.78
CA GLY A 360 -3.28 -16.32 -5.82
C GLY A 360 -2.64 -16.31 -4.44
N LEU A 361 -3.38 -15.87 -3.42
CA LEU A 361 -2.89 -15.78 -2.06
C LEU A 361 -3.96 -16.07 -1.01
N SER A 362 -3.51 -16.47 0.16
CA SER A 362 -4.33 -16.57 1.36
C SER A 362 -3.64 -15.85 2.51
N ALA A 363 -4.31 -14.89 3.12
CA ALA A 363 -3.77 -14.17 4.27
C ALA A 363 -3.81 -15.01 5.55
N LEU A 364 -4.84 -15.85 5.71
CA LEU A 364 -5.07 -16.64 6.93
C LEU A 364 -4.61 -18.10 6.78
N GLY A 365 -4.47 -18.61 5.55
CA GLY A 365 -4.12 -20.01 5.27
C GLY A 365 -5.27 -21.00 5.39
N ALA A 366 -6.34 -20.59 6.08
CA ALA A 366 -7.57 -21.32 6.30
C ALA A 366 -8.74 -20.34 6.50
N PRO A 367 -9.99 -20.77 6.26
CA PRO A 367 -11.16 -19.92 6.47
C PRO A 367 -11.36 -19.57 7.95
N PRO A 368 -11.98 -18.41 8.23
CA PRO A 368 -12.47 -18.08 9.57
C PRO A 368 -13.39 -19.17 10.16
N PRO A 369 -13.47 -19.31 11.49
CA PRO A 369 -14.38 -20.26 12.13
C PRO A 369 -15.85 -19.97 11.76
N ALA A 370 -16.60 -20.99 11.36
CA ALA A 370 -18.00 -20.83 10.92
C ALA A 370 -18.91 -20.21 11.99
N HIS A 371 -18.64 -20.46 13.27
CA HIS A 371 -19.41 -19.91 14.41
C HIS A 371 -18.91 -18.54 14.88
N ALA A 372 -17.78 -18.06 14.37
CA ALA A 372 -17.16 -16.80 14.73
C ALA A 372 -16.47 -16.18 13.49
N PRO A 373 -17.23 -15.73 12.47
CA PRO A 373 -16.67 -15.25 11.20
C PRO A 373 -15.87 -13.94 11.32
N ALA A 374 -15.92 -13.28 12.48
CA ALA A 374 -15.12 -12.11 12.81
C ALA A 374 -13.74 -12.47 13.40
N ASP A 375 -13.50 -13.75 13.71
CA ASP A 375 -12.27 -14.21 14.34
C ASP A 375 -11.32 -14.83 13.31
N ALA A 376 -10.02 -14.73 13.57
CA ALA A 376 -8.99 -15.45 12.85
C ALA A 376 -8.99 -16.94 13.25
N PRO A 377 -8.40 -17.84 12.44
CA PRO A 377 -8.18 -19.22 12.85
C PRO A 377 -7.44 -19.33 14.18
N LYS A 378 -7.79 -20.33 15.01
CA LYS A 378 -7.16 -20.54 16.32
C LYS A 378 -5.64 -20.76 16.26
N SER A 379 -5.13 -21.25 15.13
CA SER A 379 -3.70 -21.40 14.85
C SER A 379 -2.98 -20.08 14.54
N GLY A 380 -3.71 -18.97 14.51
CA GLY A 380 -3.25 -17.71 13.94
C GLY A 380 -3.19 -17.75 12.40
N PRO A 381 -2.88 -16.60 11.77
CA PRO A 381 -2.66 -16.51 10.33
C PRO A 381 -1.49 -17.40 9.87
N GLN A 382 -1.73 -18.20 8.84
CA GLN A 382 -0.72 -19.03 8.15
C GLN A 382 -0.64 -18.63 6.67
N PRO A 383 -0.02 -17.49 6.34
CA PRO A 383 -0.13 -16.91 5.00
C PRO A 383 0.50 -17.78 3.91
N LEU A 384 -0.16 -17.77 2.75
CA LEU A 384 0.33 -18.34 1.50
C LEU A 384 0.43 -17.22 0.46
N ARG A 385 1.65 -17.02 -0.06
CA ARG A 385 2.01 -16.15 -1.19
C ARG A 385 1.56 -14.69 -1.03
N ILE A 386 1.41 -14.24 0.21
CA ILE A 386 0.89 -12.91 0.54
C ILE A 386 1.80 -11.79 0.02
N GLU A 387 3.10 -12.06 -0.02
CA GLU A 387 4.16 -11.15 -0.42
C GLU A 387 4.32 -10.99 -1.93
N ASP A 388 3.89 -11.99 -2.71
CA ASP A 388 4.19 -12.09 -4.15
C ASP A 388 3.77 -10.85 -4.96
N PRO A 389 2.54 -10.29 -4.78
CA PRO A 389 2.12 -9.10 -5.51
C PRO A 389 3.05 -7.90 -5.28
N LEU A 390 3.42 -7.65 -4.02
CA LEU A 390 4.30 -6.54 -3.67
C LEU A 390 5.72 -6.79 -4.20
N LEU A 391 6.27 -7.98 -3.97
CA LEU A 391 7.63 -8.31 -4.42
C LEU A 391 7.75 -8.20 -5.94
N TRP A 392 6.74 -8.62 -6.71
CA TRP A 392 6.73 -8.41 -8.15
C TRP A 392 6.77 -6.91 -8.51
N LEU A 393 5.94 -6.07 -7.87
CA LEU A 393 5.96 -4.63 -8.10
C LEU A 393 7.33 -4.01 -7.75
N LEU A 394 7.95 -4.43 -6.63
CA LEU A 394 9.29 -3.99 -6.25
C LEU A 394 10.35 -4.43 -7.27
N GLY A 395 10.26 -5.66 -7.78
CA GLY A 395 11.13 -6.21 -8.83
C GLY A 395 11.01 -5.44 -10.15
N ARG A 396 9.79 -5.13 -10.59
CA ARG A 396 9.52 -4.28 -11.77
C ARG A 396 10.16 -2.89 -11.65
N ARG A 397 10.25 -2.37 -10.42
CA ARG A 397 10.90 -1.08 -10.11
C ARG A 397 12.40 -1.21 -9.79
N LYS A 398 12.99 -2.40 -9.96
CA LYS A 398 14.42 -2.69 -9.70
C LYS A 398 14.83 -2.34 -8.26
N LEU A 399 13.91 -2.56 -7.31
CA LEU A 399 14.17 -2.36 -5.89
C LEU A 399 14.74 -3.63 -5.24
N ILE A 400 14.34 -4.80 -5.75
CA ILE A 400 14.87 -6.10 -5.34
C ILE A 400 15.45 -6.84 -6.56
N PRO A 401 16.42 -7.75 -6.34
CA PRO A 401 16.91 -8.65 -7.38
C PRO A 401 15.81 -9.60 -7.88
N VAL A 402 15.85 -9.92 -9.18
CA VAL A 402 14.94 -10.87 -9.82
C VAL A 402 15.76 -11.91 -10.59
N ARG A 403 15.56 -13.19 -10.28
CA ARG A 403 16.13 -14.32 -11.02
C ARG A 403 15.20 -14.63 -12.19
N LYS A 404 15.71 -14.54 -13.42
CA LYS A 404 14.94 -14.86 -14.63
C LYS A 404 14.74 -16.37 -14.77
N ALA A 405 13.60 -16.76 -15.34
CA ALA A 405 13.35 -18.14 -15.73
C ALA A 405 14.46 -18.65 -16.67
N GLY A 406 15.03 -19.82 -16.35
CA GLY A 406 16.06 -20.48 -17.18
C GLY A 406 17.52 -20.13 -16.88
N ALA A 407 17.81 -19.21 -15.95
CA ALA A 407 19.17 -19.00 -15.47
C ALA A 407 19.56 -20.14 -14.51
N LYS A 408 20.29 -21.15 -15.01
CA LYS A 408 20.91 -22.17 -14.16
C LYS A 408 21.73 -21.48 -13.07
N GLY A 409 21.34 -21.65 -11.81
CA GLY A 409 22.13 -21.19 -10.67
C GLY A 409 23.47 -21.90 -10.68
N ALA A 410 24.57 -21.14 -10.64
CA ALA A 410 25.83 -21.68 -10.16
C ALA A 410 25.63 -22.08 -8.68
N PRO A 411 26.05 -23.28 -8.25
CA PRO A 411 25.98 -23.65 -6.85
C PRO A 411 26.90 -22.74 -6.04
N ALA A 412 26.45 -22.42 -4.82
CA ALA A 412 27.19 -21.69 -3.81
C ALA A 412 28.49 -22.40 -3.41
#